data_AF-A2DRY8-F1
#
_entry.id   AF-A2DRY8-F1
#
_cell.length_a   1.000
_cell.length_b   1.000
_cell.length_c   1.000
_cell.angle_alpha   90.00
_cell.angle_beta   90.00
_cell.angle_gamma   90.00
#
_symmetry.space_group_name_H-M   'P 1'
#
loop_
_entity.id
_entity.type
_entity.pdbx_description
1 polymer ?
#
loop_
_entity_poly.entity_id
_entity_poly.type
_entity_poly.pdbx_seq_one_letter_code
_entity_poly.pdbx_strand_id
1 'polypeptide(L)'
;MLSIKIDGKEYQEKKGQTILQVCNKHGVYIPTLCNHPDLPPIAHCGVCVVKINGNNFVLSCSHKIAAGMEIETGTPEIKAKALDALQNFSDVTMMPKTPEIEELYTYLKPARKVNMTPQKLTSISFDPGLCIQCDRCTRACSDIQAMDAIQEDTHQIIDFDCIQCGQCANVCPTNAIYETPAIPKVIQALAKGYIMIMQFAPSVRVTMGEMFGDEPGTICTGKIIAASRMMGFRYVFDIAYGADITVLEEGAELVHKIQNNEKLPMFTSCCPSWVNFVERKHPELIPQLSTAKSPHMMSAAAIKTVFADVNNIDPSKIFLVSMMPCTAKKDEIIRTPLQGQVDAVITAREFGQMIKTFDIDWSTLDSDHTAAFDKMMGESSGGGNIFGVSGGVMESTMRYVSEKLTGQTLVSPPDFRQISEEMRSAEVQIGDRTFKIGICGGIAAAKDLLESGEFDDYDFIEVMACPRGCISGGGHPKLPIKRIPERAKALYNIDGKKGEMNKLSALKNEEAAECYRILEEKNADLKNHIFHTHFSPQVAK
;
A
#
# COMPACT_ATOMS: atom_id res chain seq x y z
N MET A 1 -37.43 24.33 -7.08
CA MET A 1 -36.51 23.95 -8.17
C MET A 1 -36.16 25.21 -8.94
N LEU A 2 -34.97 25.26 -9.53
CA LEU A 2 -34.50 26.37 -10.36
C LEU A 2 -34.51 25.90 -11.83
N SER A 3 -35.13 26.68 -12.70
CA SER A 3 -35.03 26.49 -14.16
C SER A 3 -33.73 27.14 -14.64
N ILE A 4 -32.92 26.39 -15.40
CA ILE A 4 -31.67 26.85 -15.99
C ILE A 4 -31.55 26.31 -17.42
N LYS A 5 -30.62 26.87 -18.19
CA LYS A 5 -30.30 26.41 -19.55
C LYS A 5 -28.81 26.07 -19.65
N ILE A 6 -28.46 24.91 -20.16
CA ILE A 6 -27.06 24.51 -20.43
C ILE A 6 -26.93 24.18 -21.91
N ASP A 7 -26.08 24.90 -22.61
CA ASP A 7 -25.83 24.78 -24.06
C ASP A 7 -27.14 24.72 -24.88
N GLY A 8 -28.08 25.59 -24.52
CA GLY A 8 -29.37 25.72 -25.21
C GLY A 8 -30.49 24.81 -24.71
N LYS A 9 -30.21 23.82 -23.83
CA LYS A 9 -31.21 22.87 -23.30
C LYS A 9 -31.66 23.26 -21.88
N GLU A 10 -32.95 23.13 -21.59
CA GLU A 10 -33.53 23.47 -20.28
C GLU A 10 -33.45 22.32 -19.27
N TYR A 11 -33.16 22.67 -18.00
CA TYR A 11 -33.06 21.72 -16.88
C TYR A 11 -33.72 22.28 -15.62
N GLN A 12 -34.14 21.38 -14.71
CA GLN A 12 -34.75 21.70 -13.41
C GLN A 12 -33.87 21.16 -12.28
N GLU A 13 -33.34 22.04 -11.44
CA GLU A 13 -32.34 21.68 -10.42
C GLU A 13 -32.62 22.20 -9.01
N LYS A 14 -31.86 21.70 -8.03
CA LYS A 14 -31.98 22.11 -6.63
C LYS A 14 -31.11 23.34 -6.35
N LYS A 15 -31.62 24.24 -5.52
CA LYS A 15 -30.87 25.40 -5.05
C LYS A 15 -29.64 24.95 -4.27
N GLY A 16 -28.51 25.62 -4.48
CA GLY A 16 -27.27 25.40 -3.72
C GLY A 16 -26.20 24.55 -4.42
N GLN A 17 -26.54 23.90 -5.55
CA GLN A 17 -25.58 23.17 -6.38
C GLN A 17 -24.67 24.13 -7.17
N THR A 18 -23.43 23.71 -7.40
CA THR A 18 -22.52 24.42 -8.31
C THR A 18 -22.83 24.09 -9.77
N ILE A 19 -22.40 24.94 -10.69
CA ILE A 19 -22.56 24.69 -12.13
C ILE A 19 -21.93 23.35 -12.52
N LEU A 20 -20.73 23.05 -12.02
CA LEU A 20 -20.02 21.80 -12.31
C LEU A 20 -20.80 20.56 -11.83
N GLN A 21 -21.36 20.60 -10.62
CA GLN A 21 -22.17 19.50 -10.09
C GLN A 21 -23.38 19.20 -10.97
N VAL A 22 -24.03 20.24 -11.51
CA VAL A 22 -25.18 20.10 -12.38
C VAL A 22 -24.78 19.59 -13.76
N CYS A 23 -23.69 20.12 -14.34
CA CYS A 23 -23.20 19.67 -15.64
C CYS A 23 -22.79 18.19 -15.61
N ASN A 24 -22.07 17.77 -14.56
CA ASN A 24 -21.71 16.35 -14.37
C ASN A 24 -22.93 15.44 -14.26
N LYS A 25 -23.97 15.87 -13.53
CA LYS A 25 -25.24 15.11 -13.39
C LYS A 25 -25.91 14.86 -14.75
N HIS A 26 -25.78 15.79 -15.70
CA HIS A 26 -26.40 15.71 -17.03
C HIS A 26 -25.44 15.25 -18.14
N GLY A 27 -24.24 14.78 -17.78
CA GLY A 27 -23.25 14.33 -18.76
C GLY A 27 -22.67 15.45 -19.63
N VAL A 28 -22.74 16.71 -19.18
CA VAL A 28 -22.07 17.84 -19.85
C VAL A 28 -20.66 17.95 -19.29
N TYR A 29 -19.68 17.65 -20.14
CA TYR A 29 -18.28 17.68 -19.75
C TYR A 29 -17.77 19.12 -19.60
N ILE A 30 -17.19 19.42 -18.44
CA ILE A 30 -16.42 20.63 -18.20
C ILE A 30 -15.03 20.17 -17.73
N PRO A 31 -13.94 20.61 -18.38
CA PRO A 31 -12.60 20.22 -17.97
C PRO A 31 -12.29 20.75 -16.56
N THR A 32 -11.66 19.91 -15.73
CA THR A 32 -11.24 20.29 -14.37
C THR A 32 -9.82 19.80 -14.09
N LEU A 33 -9.09 20.50 -13.21
CA LEU A 33 -7.74 20.10 -12.80
C LEU A 33 -7.60 20.02 -11.27
N CYS A 34 -7.87 21.12 -10.55
CA CYS A 34 -7.75 21.13 -9.08
C CYS A 34 -9.00 20.60 -8.35
N ASN A 35 -10.11 20.41 -9.06
CA ASN A 35 -11.36 19.96 -8.45
C ASN A 35 -11.31 18.44 -8.22
N HIS A 36 -11.65 17.98 -7.01
CA HIS A 36 -11.76 16.56 -6.69
C HIS A 36 -13.01 16.32 -5.86
N PRO A 37 -13.79 15.23 -6.07
CA PRO A 37 -15.02 14.97 -5.32
C PRO A 37 -14.86 14.89 -3.80
N ASP A 38 -13.68 14.47 -3.33
CA ASP A 38 -13.37 14.34 -1.89
C ASP A 38 -12.71 15.60 -1.28
N LEU A 39 -12.61 16.71 -2.03
CA LEU A 39 -12.02 17.97 -1.56
C LEU A 39 -12.98 19.16 -1.77
N PRO A 40 -13.03 20.15 -0.86
CA PRO A 40 -13.77 21.39 -1.09
C PRO A 40 -13.27 22.14 -2.34
N PRO A 41 -14.16 22.77 -3.13
CA PRO A 41 -13.75 23.49 -4.32
C PRO A 41 -12.98 24.75 -3.96
N ILE A 42 -11.75 24.87 -4.46
CA ILE A 42 -10.88 26.03 -4.23
C ILE A 42 -10.84 27.03 -5.40
N ALA A 43 -11.41 26.64 -6.56
CA ALA A 43 -11.46 27.47 -7.77
C ALA A 43 -10.09 28.03 -8.22
N HIS A 44 -9.01 27.29 -7.96
CA HIS A 44 -7.65 27.77 -8.16
C HIS A 44 -7.15 27.58 -9.60
N CYS A 45 -7.36 26.40 -10.20
CA CYS A 45 -6.76 26.07 -11.51
C CYS A 45 -7.33 26.85 -12.70
N GLY A 46 -8.47 27.51 -12.58
CA GLY A 46 -9.12 28.23 -13.70
C GLY A 46 -9.67 27.37 -14.85
N VAL A 47 -9.29 26.09 -14.96
CA VAL A 47 -9.64 25.19 -16.08
C VAL A 47 -11.15 25.02 -16.26
N CYS A 48 -11.91 25.00 -15.17
CA CYS A 48 -13.37 24.78 -15.16
C CYS A 48 -14.20 26.02 -15.54
N VAL A 49 -13.61 26.94 -16.31
CA VAL A 49 -14.25 28.17 -16.75
C VAL A 49 -15.44 27.87 -17.66
N VAL A 50 -16.54 28.58 -17.42
CA VAL A 50 -17.77 28.55 -18.22
C VAL A 50 -18.28 29.98 -18.41
N LYS A 51 -19.20 30.15 -19.35
CA LYS A 51 -19.79 31.45 -19.67
C LYS A 51 -21.26 31.44 -19.23
N ILE A 52 -21.70 32.49 -18.53
CA ILE A 52 -23.08 32.62 -18.04
C ILE A 52 -23.74 33.92 -18.54
N ASN A 53 -25.03 33.85 -18.83
CA ASN A 53 -25.91 34.97 -19.18
C ASN A 53 -25.31 35.91 -20.24
N GLY A 54 -24.83 35.36 -21.35
CA GLY A 54 -24.04 36.11 -22.32
C GLY A 54 -22.59 36.19 -21.86
N ASN A 55 -22.03 37.36 -21.56
CA ASN A 55 -20.57 37.56 -21.55
C ASN A 55 -19.81 37.35 -20.22
N ASN A 56 -20.43 36.75 -19.20
CA ASN A 56 -19.77 36.62 -17.89
C ASN A 56 -19.05 35.28 -17.74
N PHE A 57 -17.74 35.31 -17.54
CA PHE A 57 -16.95 34.10 -17.26
C PHE A 57 -16.91 33.82 -15.76
N VAL A 58 -17.20 32.57 -15.39
CA VAL A 58 -17.18 32.11 -14.00
C VAL A 58 -16.54 30.73 -13.91
N LEU A 59 -16.09 30.36 -12.71
CA LEU A 59 -15.52 29.03 -12.45
C LEU A 59 -16.63 28.09 -11.97
N SER A 60 -16.94 27.09 -12.80
CA SER A 60 -18.08 26.20 -12.57
C SER A 60 -18.00 25.39 -11.27
N CYS A 61 -16.79 25.10 -10.78
CA CYS A 61 -16.58 24.31 -9.57
C CYS A 61 -17.04 25.01 -8.28
N SER A 62 -17.09 26.35 -8.25
CA SER A 62 -17.47 27.13 -7.06
C SER A 62 -18.70 28.00 -7.26
N HIS A 63 -19.07 28.32 -8.50
CA HIS A 63 -20.22 29.17 -8.79
C HIS A 63 -21.55 28.40 -8.66
N LYS A 64 -22.48 28.91 -7.84
CA LYS A 64 -23.80 28.30 -7.60
C LYS A 64 -24.79 28.65 -8.71
N ILE A 65 -25.66 27.72 -9.06
CA ILE A 65 -26.73 27.98 -10.03
C ILE A 65 -27.80 28.95 -9.48
N ALA A 66 -28.40 29.74 -10.37
CA ALA A 66 -29.52 30.65 -10.07
C ALA A 66 -30.67 30.45 -11.08
N ALA A 67 -31.89 30.83 -10.71
CA ALA A 67 -33.05 30.73 -11.62
C ALA A 67 -32.84 31.59 -12.87
N GLY A 68 -33.17 31.05 -14.03
CA GLY A 68 -33.04 31.71 -15.33
C GLY A 68 -31.60 31.79 -15.85
N MET A 69 -30.64 31.12 -15.20
CA MET A 69 -29.24 31.13 -15.62
C MET A 69 -29.08 30.37 -16.94
N GLU A 70 -28.48 31.02 -17.94
CA GLU A 70 -28.02 30.39 -19.18
C GLU A 70 -26.52 30.14 -19.10
N ILE A 71 -26.09 28.91 -19.36
CA ILE A 71 -24.73 28.43 -19.18
C ILE A 71 -24.24 27.87 -20.52
N GLU A 72 -23.12 28.39 -20.99
CA GLU A 72 -22.38 27.85 -22.14
C GLU A 72 -21.09 27.21 -21.63
N THR A 73 -20.77 26.01 -22.11
CA THR A 73 -19.65 25.20 -21.58
C THR A 73 -18.54 24.91 -22.60
N GLY A 74 -18.86 24.97 -23.90
CA GLY A 74 -18.01 24.40 -24.95
C GLY A 74 -17.57 25.32 -26.10
N THR A 75 -17.79 26.64 -26.01
CA THR A 75 -17.46 27.57 -27.11
C THR A 75 -15.94 27.69 -27.33
N PRO A 76 -15.48 28.08 -28.54
CA PRO A 76 -14.04 28.29 -28.80
C PRO A 76 -13.38 29.27 -27.83
N GLU A 77 -14.10 30.31 -27.40
CA GLU A 77 -13.65 31.31 -26.44
C GLU A 77 -13.43 30.70 -25.04
N ILE A 78 -14.36 29.85 -24.58
CA ILE A 78 -14.25 29.13 -23.31
C ILE A 78 -13.08 28.16 -23.35
N LYS A 79 -12.93 27.40 -24.45
CA LYS A 79 -11.81 26.48 -24.64
C LYS A 79 -10.46 27.19 -24.62
N ALA A 80 -10.36 28.37 -25.25
CA ALA A 80 -9.14 29.17 -25.22
C ALA A 80 -8.77 29.61 -23.80
N LYS A 81 -9.75 30.04 -23.00
CA LYS A 81 -9.53 30.40 -21.58
C LYS A 81 -9.17 29.20 -20.71
N ALA A 82 -9.81 28.05 -20.92
CA ALA A 82 -9.47 26.82 -20.23
C ALA A 82 -8.06 26.34 -20.58
N LEU A 83 -7.65 26.51 -21.84
CA LEU A 83 -6.29 26.22 -22.30
C LEU A 83 -5.26 27.17 -21.71
N ASP A 84 -5.50 28.49 -21.71
CA ASP A 84 -4.64 29.49 -21.07
C ASP A 84 -4.49 29.21 -19.57
N ALA A 85 -5.59 28.89 -18.90
CA ALA A 85 -5.58 28.45 -17.51
C ALA A 85 -4.73 27.18 -17.33
N LEU A 86 -4.91 26.16 -18.17
CA LEU A 86 -4.11 24.93 -18.13
C LEU A 86 -2.63 25.18 -18.41
N GLN A 87 -2.29 26.11 -19.29
CA GLN A 87 -0.92 26.46 -19.67
C GLN A 87 -0.09 27.00 -18.50
N ASN A 88 -0.74 27.63 -17.51
CA ASN A 88 -0.09 28.01 -16.25
C ASN A 88 0.39 26.80 -15.43
N PHE A 89 -0.14 25.60 -15.70
CA PHE A 89 0.17 24.36 -14.96
C PHE A 89 0.87 23.30 -15.82
N SER A 90 0.80 23.39 -17.15
CA SER A 90 1.17 22.28 -18.04
C SER A 90 2.60 22.36 -18.54
N ASP A 91 3.42 21.34 -18.25
CA ASP A 91 4.56 20.91 -19.07
C ASP A 91 4.17 19.76 -20.00
N VAL A 92 4.25 19.96 -21.31
CA VAL A 92 3.44 19.16 -22.25
C VAL A 92 4.23 18.09 -22.97
N THR A 93 5.54 18.18 -22.92
CA THR A 93 6.37 17.05 -23.32
C THR A 93 6.45 15.98 -22.23
N MET A 94 5.99 16.30 -21.02
CA MET A 94 6.22 15.47 -19.85
C MET A 94 4.95 15.31 -19.02
N MET A 95 3.73 15.39 -19.56
CA MET A 95 2.53 15.15 -18.74
C MET A 95 2.13 13.66 -18.75
N PRO A 96 1.75 13.06 -17.62
CA PRO A 96 1.50 11.62 -17.59
C PRO A 96 0.19 11.18 -18.19
N LYS A 97 0.24 9.93 -18.64
CA LYS A 97 -0.85 9.19 -19.26
C LYS A 97 -1.79 8.58 -18.23
N THR A 98 -2.48 9.41 -17.46
CA THR A 98 -3.65 8.97 -16.68
C THR A 98 -4.93 9.33 -17.42
N PRO A 99 -6.02 8.55 -17.31
CA PRO A 99 -7.24 8.81 -18.08
C PRO A 99 -7.78 10.25 -17.93
N GLU A 100 -7.72 10.81 -16.71
CA GLU A 100 -8.16 12.18 -16.42
C GLU A 100 -7.32 13.24 -17.16
N ILE A 101 -6.00 13.08 -17.19
CA ILE A 101 -5.09 13.99 -17.88
C ILE A 101 -5.15 13.78 -19.39
N GLU A 102 -5.25 12.54 -19.86
CA GLU A 102 -5.42 12.22 -21.28
C GLU A 102 -6.71 12.80 -21.84
N GLU A 103 -7.80 12.76 -21.09
CA GLU A 103 -9.07 13.39 -21.44
C GLU A 103 -8.89 14.92 -21.53
N LEU A 104 -8.27 15.53 -20.52
CA LEU A 104 -8.00 16.96 -20.49
C LEU A 104 -7.10 17.40 -21.66
N TYR A 105 -6.07 16.61 -22.00
CA TYR A 105 -5.13 16.89 -23.08
C TYR A 105 -5.74 16.69 -24.46
N THR A 106 -6.56 15.64 -24.61
CA THR A 106 -7.33 15.39 -25.83
C THR A 106 -8.29 16.55 -26.08
N TYR A 107 -8.89 17.08 -25.00
CA TYR A 107 -9.82 18.19 -25.05
C TYR A 107 -9.13 19.55 -25.31
N LEU A 108 -7.99 19.85 -24.66
CA LEU A 108 -7.35 21.18 -24.65
C LEU A 108 -6.07 21.33 -25.48
N LYS A 109 -5.24 20.30 -25.65
CA LYS A 109 -3.99 20.28 -26.45
C LYS A 109 -2.91 21.36 -26.11
N PRO A 110 -2.28 21.35 -24.91
CA PRO A 110 -1.27 22.36 -24.51
C PRO A 110 0.18 22.13 -25.08
N ALA A 111 1.22 22.96 -24.75
CA ALA A 111 2.68 22.75 -25.05
C ALA A 111 3.68 23.32 -23.96
N ARG A 112 4.79 22.66 -23.50
CA ARG A 112 5.91 23.21 -22.61
C ARG A 112 7.16 22.26 -22.46
N LYS A 113 8.27 22.77 -21.86
CA LYS A 113 9.57 22.14 -21.45
C LYS A 113 10.01 22.45 -19.97
N VAL A 114 10.42 21.46 -19.16
CA VAL A 114 10.98 21.64 -17.78
C VAL A 114 12.51 21.53 -17.78
N ASN A 115 13.22 22.39 -17.04
CA ASN A 115 14.66 22.34 -16.80
C ASN A 115 15.00 21.81 -15.38
N MET A 116 14.51 20.61 -15.02
CA MET A 116 14.84 19.93 -13.75
C MET A 116 15.13 18.45 -14.00
N THR A 117 16.09 17.89 -13.27
CA THR A 117 16.47 16.47 -13.40
C THR A 117 15.54 15.57 -12.57
N PRO A 118 15.06 14.45 -13.11
CA PRO A 118 14.35 13.44 -12.34
C PRO A 118 15.13 12.94 -11.12
N GLN A 119 14.46 12.83 -9.98
CA GLN A 119 15.01 12.21 -8.77
C GLN A 119 14.67 10.73 -8.75
N LYS A 120 15.67 9.90 -8.46
CA LYS A 120 15.50 8.46 -8.31
C LYS A 120 15.98 8.05 -6.92
N LEU A 121 15.04 7.79 -6.01
CA LEU A 121 15.33 7.19 -4.72
C LEU A 121 15.14 5.67 -4.82
N THR A 122 15.43 4.96 -3.73
CA THR A 122 15.35 3.50 -3.67
C THR A 122 13.96 2.96 -4.00
N SER A 123 12.91 3.49 -3.37
CA SER A 123 11.54 2.96 -3.51
C SER A 123 10.60 3.86 -4.29
N ILE A 124 10.87 5.16 -4.31
CA ILE A 124 10.04 6.19 -4.95
C ILE A 124 10.92 7.01 -5.89
N SER A 125 10.38 7.44 -7.02
CA SER A 125 11.02 8.34 -7.96
C SER A 125 10.13 9.54 -8.22
N PHE A 126 10.72 10.67 -8.57
CA PHE A 126 10.04 11.91 -8.93
C PHE A 126 10.54 12.41 -10.29
N ASP A 127 9.63 12.52 -11.25
CA ASP A 127 9.88 13.18 -12.52
C ASP A 127 9.24 14.58 -12.50
N PRO A 128 10.03 15.65 -12.37
CA PRO A 128 9.52 17.02 -12.33
C PRO A 128 8.86 17.43 -13.65
N GLY A 129 9.19 16.76 -14.76
CA GLY A 129 8.50 16.92 -16.03
C GLY A 129 7.01 16.62 -15.94
N LEU A 130 6.69 15.56 -15.20
CA LEU A 130 5.34 15.04 -14.96
C LEU A 130 4.57 15.80 -13.89
N CYS A 131 5.22 16.74 -13.20
CA CYS A 131 4.62 17.49 -12.11
C CYS A 131 3.75 18.65 -12.62
N ILE A 132 2.53 18.74 -12.08
CA ILE A 132 1.58 19.83 -12.33
C ILE A 132 1.44 20.78 -11.13
N GLN A 133 2.33 20.68 -10.15
CA GLN A 133 2.36 21.51 -8.92
C GLN A 133 1.00 21.59 -8.21
N CYS A 134 0.35 20.44 -8.01
CA CYS A 134 -0.97 20.36 -7.39
C CYS A 134 -0.94 20.18 -5.86
N ASP A 135 0.25 20.12 -5.26
CA ASP A 135 0.53 19.95 -3.82
C ASP A 135 -0.06 18.72 -3.12
N ARG A 136 -0.75 17.82 -3.85
CA ARG A 136 -1.31 16.60 -3.27
C ARG A 136 -0.23 15.73 -2.61
N CYS A 137 0.94 15.64 -3.23
CA CYS A 137 2.07 14.86 -2.70
C CYS A 137 2.62 15.44 -1.40
N THR A 138 2.86 16.76 -1.35
CA THR A 138 3.35 17.47 -0.17
C THR A 138 2.38 17.30 0.99
N ARG A 139 1.09 17.56 0.74
CA ARG A 139 0.03 17.39 1.75
C ARG A 139 -0.16 15.96 2.23
N ALA A 140 -0.01 14.96 1.36
CA ALA A 140 -0.02 13.57 1.81
C ALA A 140 1.19 13.21 2.67
N CYS A 141 2.33 13.87 2.48
CA CYS A 141 3.51 13.71 3.32
C CYS A 141 3.30 14.41 4.68
N SER A 142 2.97 15.70 4.66
CA SER A 142 2.81 16.51 5.88
C SER A 142 1.54 16.15 6.65
N ASP A 143 0.37 16.25 6.03
CA ASP A 143 -0.93 16.21 6.72
C ASP A 143 -1.34 14.79 7.11
N ILE A 144 -0.92 13.76 6.35
CA ILE A 144 -1.33 12.36 6.56
C ILE A 144 -0.22 11.53 7.20
N GLN A 145 1.03 11.75 6.78
CA GLN A 145 2.16 11.00 7.32
C GLN A 145 2.88 11.77 8.43
N ALA A 146 2.53 13.03 8.74
CA ALA A 146 3.30 13.86 9.67
C ALA A 146 4.80 13.90 9.33
N MET A 147 5.11 13.78 8.04
CA MET A 147 6.45 13.76 7.46
C MET A 147 6.61 14.96 6.53
N ASP A 148 7.58 15.84 6.78
CA ASP A 148 7.86 16.99 5.92
C ASP A 148 8.95 16.69 4.87
N ALA A 149 8.88 15.50 4.25
CA ALA A 149 9.93 14.98 3.38
C ALA A 149 9.83 15.45 1.91
N ILE A 150 8.93 16.38 1.59
CA ILE A 150 8.72 16.92 0.23
C ILE A 150 8.72 18.44 0.32
N GLN A 151 9.58 19.09 -0.45
CA GLN A 151 9.67 20.56 -0.48
C GLN A 151 8.41 21.18 -1.13
N GLU A 152 7.86 22.24 -0.55
CA GLU A 152 6.62 22.87 -1.02
C GLU A 152 6.76 23.52 -2.40
N ASP A 153 7.91 24.12 -2.71
CA ASP A 153 8.15 24.90 -3.91
C ASP A 153 8.57 24.05 -5.13
N THR A 154 9.40 23.03 -4.90
CA THR A 154 9.98 22.20 -5.97
C THR A 154 9.37 20.80 -6.07
N HIS A 155 8.61 20.37 -5.06
CA HIS A 155 8.14 18.99 -4.87
C HIS A 155 9.25 17.94 -4.84
N GLN A 156 10.51 18.37 -4.66
CA GLN A 156 11.63 17.46 -4.49
C GLN A 156 11.54 16.70 -3.18
N ILE A 157 11.90 15.42 -3.22
CA ILE A 157 11.89 14.52 -2.08
C ILE A 157 13.23 14.66 -1.33
N ILE A 158 13.16 14.91 -0.03
CA ILE A 158 14.30 14.92 0.89
C ILE A 158 14.52 13.47 1.35
N ASP A 159 15.49 12.77 0.75
CA ASP A 159 15.67 11.31 0.91
C ASP A 159 15.81 10.88 2.38
N PHE A 160 16.62 11.61 3.16
CA PHE A 160 16.82 11.27 4.58
C PHE A 160 15.53 11.39 5.40
N ASP A 161 14.70 12.38 5.11
CA ASP A 161 13.41 12.57 5.80
C ASP A 161 12.32 11.63 5.26
N CYS A 162 12.50 11.06 4.08
CA CYS A 162 11.51 10.21 3.43
C CYS A 162 11.54 8.77 3.95
N ILE A 163 10.47 8.33 4.63
CA ILE A 163 10.30 6.92 5.08
C ILE A 163 9.90 5.93 3.96
N GLN A 164 9.96 6.36 2.70
CA GLN A 164 9.72 5.54 1.49
C GLN A 164 8.31 4.91 1.39
N CYS A 165 7.31 5.39 2.14
CA CYS A 165 5.98 4.76 2.28
C CYS A 165 5.09 4.80 1.02
N GLY A 166 5.35 5.76 0.12
CA GLY A 166 4.69 5.86 -1.19
C GLY A 166 3.30 6.51 -1.15
N GLN A 167 2.87 7.09 -0.03
CA GLN A 167 1.57 7.78 0.03
C GLN A 167 1.49 8.96 -0.95
N CYS A 168 2.60 9.69 -1.14
CA CYS A 168 2.72 10.74 -2.15
C CYS A 168 2.53 10.22 -3.58
N ALA A 169 3.04 9.03 -3.91
CA ALA A 169 2.83 8.40 -5.22
C ALA A 169 1.35 7.99 -5.42
N ASN A 170 0.71 7.52 -4.35
CA ASN A 170 -0.68 7.07 -4.39
C ASN A 170 -1.67 8.23 -4.69
N VAL A 171 -1.38 9.45 -4.24
CA VAL A 171 -2.23 10.63 -4.46
C VAL A 171 -1.85 11.45 -5.70
N CYS A 172 -0.69 11.18 -6.30
CA CYS A 172 -0.20 11.93 -7.45
C CYS A 172 -1.11 11.68 -8.68
N PRO A 173 -1.84 12.68 -9.21
CA PRO A 173 -2.80 12.46 -10.30
C PRO A 173 -2.10 12.16 -11.64
N THR A 174 -0.85 12.57 -11.72
CA THR A 174 -0.02 12.43 -12.89
C THR A 174 0.83 11.17 -12.79
N ASN A 175 1.29 10.68 -11.63
CA ASN A 175 2.47 9.78 -11.56
C ASN A 175 3.78 10.55 -11.80
N ALA A 176 3.81 11.86 -11.51
CA ALA A 176 5.07 12.56 -11.33
C ALA A 176 5.91 11.94 -10.21
N ILE A 177 5.24 11.57 -9.12
CA ILE A 177 5.81 10.72 -8.08
C ILE A 177 5.25 9.31 -8.29
N TYR A 178 6.14 8.33 -8.37
CA TYR A 178 5.81 6.94 -8.69
C TYR A 178 6.77 5.98 -7.98
N GLU A 179 6.42 4.70 -7.92
CA GLU A 179 7.31 3.66 -7.40
C GLU A 179 8.52 3.46 -8.31
N THR A 180 9.71 3.28 -7.72
CA THR A 180 10.91 2.98 -8.50
C THR A 180 10.75 1.64 -9.23
N PRO A 181 10.77 1.60 -10.58
CA PRO A 181 10.40 0.40 -11.32
C PRO A 181 11.39 -0.76 -11.14
N ALA A 182 10.87 -1.95 -10.89
CA ALA A 182 11.60 -3.21 -10.83
C ALA A 182 11.26 -4.16 -11.99
N ILE A 183 10.20 -3.87 -12.77
CA ILE A 183 9.79 -4.68 -13.94
C ILE A 183 10.97 -4.99 -14.89
N PRO A 184 11.85 -4.04 -15.29
CA PRO A 184 12.97 -4.35 -16.18
C PRO A 184 13.91 -5.43 -15.63
N LYS A 185 14.11 -5.47 -14.31
CA LYS A 185 14.93 -6.48 -13.63
C LYS A 185 14.28 -7.86 -13.71
N VAL A 186 12.96 -7.92 -13.55
CA VAL A 186 12.17 -9.17 -13.65
C VAL A 186 12.18 -9.71 -15.07
N ILE A 187 11.94 -8.86 -16.08
CA ILE A 187 12.00 -9.26 -17.50
C ILE A 187 13.40 -9.75 -17.89
N GLN A 188 14.46 -9.09 -17.39
CA GLN A 188 15.82 -9.54 -17.63
C GLN A 188 16.10 -10.92 -17.00
N ALA A 189 15.57 -11.19 -15.81
CA ALA A 189 15.71 -12.49 -15.16
C ALA A 189 14.98 -13.60 -15.92
N LEU A 190 13.75 -13.34 -16.38
CA LEU A 190 13.00 -14.24 -17.27
C LEU A 190 13.83 -14.58 -18.53
N ALA A 191 14.38 -13.57 -19.21
CA ALA A 191 15.18 -13.77 -20.42
C ALA A 191 16.48 -14.55 -20.17
N LYS A 192 17.04 -14.47 -18.96
CA LYS A 192 18.24 -15.23 -18.55
C LYS A 192 17.95 -16.67 -18.15
N GLY A 193 16.67 -17.08 -18.10
CA GLY A 193 16.28 -18.45 -17.76
C GLY A 193 16.46 -18.81 -16.28
N TYR A 194 16.34 -17.84 -15.37
CA TYR A 194 16.28 -18.12 -13.94
C TYR A 194 15.04 -18.95 -13.59
N ILE A 195 15.09 -19.69 -12.48
CA ILE A 195 13.89 -20.27 -11.86
C ILE A 195 13.12 -19.12 -11.21
N MET A 196 12.12 -18.63 -11.93
CA MET A 196 11.30 -17.51 -11.49
C MET A 196 10.31 -17.97 -10.42
N ILE A 197 10.37 -17.34 -9.25
CA ILE A 197 9.44 -17.57 -8.13
C ILE A 197 8.73 -16.27 -7.81
N MET A 198 7.40 -16.32 -7.74
CA MET A 198 6.57 -15.22 -7.23
C MET A 198 6.16 -15.53 -5.80
N GLN A 199 6.16 -14.53 -4.94
CA GLN A 199 5.42 -14.54 -3.68
C GLN A 199 4.63 -13.25 -3.57
N PHE A 200 3.42 -13.28 -3.00
CA PHE A 200 2.62 -12.05 -2.90
C PHE A 200 1.94 -11.83 -1.54
N ALA A 201 1.91 -10.56 -1.12
CA ALA A 201 1.45 -10.14 0.20
C ALA A 201 -0.06 -10.39 0.40
N PRO A 202 -0.56 -10.53 1.65
CA PRO A 202 -1.98 -10.75 1.91
C PRO A 202 -2.90 -9.70 1.24
N SER A 203 -2.57 -8.40 1.35
CA SER A 203 -3.44 -7.33 0.86
C SER A 203 -3.55 -7.24 -0.68
N VAL A 204 -2.62 -7.79 -1.46
CA VAL A 204 -2.71 -7.70 -2.93
C VAL A 204 -3.90 -8.49 -3.48
N ARG A 205 -4.28 -9.58 -2.80
CA ARG A 205 -5.38 -10.46 -3.23
C ARG A 205 -6.76 -9.83 -3.09
N VAL A 206 -6.88 -8.70 -2.40
CA VAL A 206 -8.15 -7.99 -2.18
C VAL A 206 -8.17 -6.59 -2.81
N THR A 207 -7.13 -6.23 -3.55
CA THR A 207 -6.93 -4.87 -4.08
C THR A 207 -6.60 -4.86 -5.56
N MET A 208 -5.82 -5.83 -6.03
CA MET A 208 -5.28 -5.79 -7.40
C MET A 208 -6.38 -5.79 -8.47
N GLY A 209 -7.47 -6.53 -8.25
CA GLY A 209 -8.60 -6.60 -9.18
C GLY A 209 -9.21 -5.24 -9.54
N GLU A 210 -9.07 -4.24 -8.66
CA GLU A 210 -9.56 -2.88 -8.89
C GLU A 210 -8.95 -2.22 -10.14
N MET A 211 -7.72 -2.61 -10.53
CA MET A 211 -7.08 -2.12 -11.76
C MET A 211 -7.77 -2.59 -13.05
N PHE A 212 -8.62 -3.61 -12.92
CA PHE A 212 -9.29 -4.31 -14.02
C PHE A 212 -10.81 -4.23 -13.91
N GLY A 213 -11.32 -3.36 -13.02
CA GLY A 213 -12.75 -3.09 -12.86
C GLY A 213 -13.45 -3.96 -11.81
N ASP A 214 -12.74 -4.82 -11.07
CA ASP A 214 -13.35 -5.53 -9.94
C ASP A 214 -13.69 -4.54 -8.81
N GLU A 215 -14.75 -4.81 -8.06
CA GLU A 215 -15.11 -3.98 -6.90
C GLU A 215 -14.04 -4.12 -5.78
N PRO A 216 -13.67 -3.03 -5.09
CA PRO A 216 -12.82 -3.06 -3.90
C PRO A 216 -13.18 -4.17 -2.91
N GLY A 217 -12.18 -4.95 -2.50
CA GLY A 217 -12.38 -6.11 -1.62
C GLY A 217 -12.69 -7.43 -2.36
N THR A 218 -12.80 -7.43 -3.69
CA THR A 218 -12.92 -8.68 -4.46
C THR A 218 -11.66 -9.54 -4.28
N ILE A 219 -11.84 -10.78 -3.82
CA ILE A 219 -10.75 -11.73 -3.62
C ILE A 219 -10.32 -12.29 -4.99
N CYS A 220 -9.09 -12.03 -5.39
CA CYS A 220 -8.53 -12.38 -6.71
C CYS A 220 -7.30 -13.28 -6.63
N THR A 221 -7.12 -14.06 -5.55
CA THR A 221 -5.97 -14.94 -5.31
C THR A 221 -5.67 -15.84 -6.52
N GLY A 222 -6.65 -16.60 -7.00
CA GLY A 222 -6.44 -17.54 -8.11
C GLY A 222 -6.12 -16.83 -9.44
N LYS A 223 -6.71 -15.66 -9.70
CA LYS A 223 -6.35 -14.83 -10.87
C LYS A 223 -4.89 -14.39 -10.84
N ILE A 224 -4.39 -13.95 -9.69
CA ILE A 224 -2.98 -13.56 -9.51
C ILE A 224 -2.06 -14.75 -9.80
N ILE A 225 -2.40 -15.93 -9.28
CA ILE A 225 -1.63 -17.15 -9.48
C ILE A 225 -1.61 -17.50 -10.98
N ALA A 226 -2.78 -17.57 -11.62
CA ALA A 226 -2.91 -17.88 -13.04
C ALA A 226 -2.11 -16.91 -13.92
N ALA A 227 -2.24 -15.60 -13.69
CA ALA A 227 -1.46 -14.58 -14.40
C ALA A 227 0.05 -14.78 -14.20
N SER A 228 0.49 -15.06 -12.97
CA SER A 228 1.90 -15.32 -12.67
C SER A 228 2.42 -16.53 -13.46
N ARG A 229 1.65 -17.62 -13.56
CA ARG A 229 2.04 -18.79 -14.37
C ARG A 229 2.17 -18.44 -15.85
N MET A 230 1.21 -17.70 -16.40
CA MET A 230 1.22 -17.26 -17.80
C MET A 230 2.44 -16.37 -18.12
N MET A 231 2.91 -15.58 -17.16
CA MET A 231 4.12 -14.76 -17.30
C MET A 231 5.44 -15.54 -17.17
N GLY A 232 5.38 -16.84 -16.84
CA GLY A 232 6.55 -17.70 -16.72
C GLY A 232 7.08 -17.90 -15.30
N PHE A 233 6.33 -17.52 -14.26
CA PHE A 233 6.69 -17.87 -12.88
C PHE A 233 6.47 -19.37 -12.63
N ARG A 234 7.57 -20.09 -12.38
CA ARG A 234 7.56 -21.55 -12.15
C ARG A 234 7.02 -21.93 -10.79
N TYR A 235 7.18 -21.08 -9.79
CA TYR A 235 6.56 -21.25 -8.48
C TYR A 235 5.84 -19.97 -8.02
N VAL A 236 4.70 -20.12 -7.33
CA VAL A 236 3.90 -19.02 -6.76
C VAL A 236 3.55 -19.40 -5.31
N PHE A 237 4.04 -18.60 -4.36
CA PHE A 237 3.88 -18.81 -2.92
C PHE A 237 3.09 -17.70 -2.24
N ASP A 238 2.55 -18.01 -1.06
CA ASP A 238 1.79 -17.08 -0.24
C ASP A 238 2.70 -16.42 0.81
N ILE A 239 2.69 -15.09 0.92
CA ILE A 239 3.43 -14.40 1.98
C ILE A 239 2.70 -14.47 3.32
N ALA A 240 1.42 -14.83 3.34
CA ALA A 240 0.71 -15.16 4.57
C ALA A 240 1.36 -16.34 5.32
N TYR A 241 2.00 -17.27 4.60
CA TYR A 241 2.89 -18.29 5.20
C TYR A 241 4.07 -17.65 5.93
N GLY A 242 4.77 -16.72 5.28
CA GLY A 242 5.86 -15.97 5.90
C GLY A 242 5.40 -15.12 7.09
N ALA A 243 4.13 -14.67 7.09
CA ALA A 243 3.54 -13.96 8.20
C ALA A 243 3.34 -14.87 9.42
N ASP A 244 2.92 -16.13 9.21
CA ASP A 244 2.89 -17.11 10.29
C ASP A 244 4.28 -17.34 10.88
N ILE A 245 5.32 -17.47 10.05
CA ILE A 245 6.71 -17.59 10.55
C ILE A 245 7.11 -16.35 11.36
N THR A 246 6.81 -15.13 10.87
CA THR A 246 7.02 -13.90 11.63
C THR A 246 6.35 -13.96 13.00
N VAL A 247 5.10 -14.43 13.09
CA VAL A 247 4.36 -14.56 14.36
C VAL A 247 5.01 -15.58 15.30
N LEU A 248 5.48 -16.70 14.77
CA LEU A 248 6.14 -17.73 15.57
C LEU A 248 7.41 -17.18 16.25
N GLU A 249 8.21 -16.40 15.53
CA GLU A 249 9.43 -15.78 16.07
C GLU A 249 9.13 -14.54 16.93
N GLU A 250 8.33 -13.59 16.44
CA GLU A 250 8.00 -12.34 17.14
C GLU A 250 7.21 -12.62 18.42
N GLY A 251 6.26 -13.55 18.39
CA GLY A 251 5.52 -13.96 19.57
C GLY A 251 6.39 -14.70 20.59
N ALA A 252 7.35 -15.52 20.15
CA ALA A 252 8.31 -16.16 21.04
C ALA A 252 9.26 -15.13 21.67
N GLU A 253 9.72 -14.14 20.90
CA GLU A 253 10.55 -13.04 21.37
C GLU A 253 9.82 -12.19 22.42
N LEU A 254 8.54 -11.86 22.20
CA LEU A 254 7.73 -11.14 23.19
C LEU A 254 7.64 -11.89 24.52
N VAL A 255 7.29 -13.18 24.46
CA VAL A 255 7.21 -14.04 25.66
C VAL A 255 8.56 -14.12 26.37
N HIS A 256 9.66 -14.26 25.62
CA HIS A 256 11.01 -14.28 26.16
C HIS A 256 11.37 -12.98 26.88
N LYS A 257 11.13 -11.82 26.25
CA LYS A 257 11.40 -10.49 26.83
C LYS A 257 10.67 -10.29 28.14
N ILE A 258 9.39 -10.69 28.16
CA ILE A 258 8.55 -10.63 29.35
C ILE A 258 9.09 -11.53 30.47
N GLN A 259 9.42 -12.78 30.16
CA GLN A 259 9.90 -13.74 31.17
C GLN A 259 11.26 -13.35 31.76
N ASN A 260 12.09 -12.65 31.00
CA ASN A 260 13.43 -12.23 31.42
C ASN A 260 13.49 -10.78 31.92
N ASN A 261 12.34 -10.10 32.07
CA ASN A 261 12.26 -8.68 32.45
C ASN A 261 13.17 -7.78 31.57
N GLU A 262 13.23 -8.07 30.28
CA GLU A 262 13.89 -7.20 29.30
C GLU A 262 13.09 -5.90 29.09
N LYS A 263 13.70 -4.92 28.42
CA LYS A 263 13.07 -3.62 28.14
C LYS A 263 11.84 -3.79 27.24
N LEU A 264 10.72 -3.20 27.67
CA LEU A 264 9.44 -3.08 26.97
C LEU A 264 9.12 -1.58 26.71
N PRO A 265 8.16 -1.23 25.82
CA PRO A 265 7.44 -2.11 24.90
C PRO A 265 8.36 -2.78 23.88
N MET A 266 7.96 -3.95 23.39
CA MET A 266 8.47 -4.45 22.11
C MET A 266 7.65 -3.83 20.97
N PHE A 267 8.32 -3.37 19.92
CA PHE A 267 7.69 -2.86 18.70
C PHE A 267 7.78 -3.90 17.59
N THR A 268 6.71 -4.05 16.80
CA THR A 268 6.79 -4.82 15.54
C THR A 268 7.84 -4.22 14.60
N SER A 269 8.47 -5.05 13.76
CA SER A 269 9.49 -4.60 12.80
C SER A 269 9.14 -4.90 11.32
N CYS A 270 7.95 -5.45 11.06
CA CYS A 270 7.58 -5.90 9.72
C CYS A 270 7.31 -4.78 8.69
N CYS A 271 7.03 -3.56 9.15
CA CYS A 271 6.78 -2.38 8.31
C CYS A 271 8.09 -1.61 8.03
N PRO A 272 8.65 -1.65 6.80
CA PRO A 272 9.95 -1.05 6.52
C PRO A 272 9.94 0.48 6.62
N SER A 273 8.80 1.14 6.41
CA SER A 273 8.67 2.59 6.63
C SER A 273 8.75 2.97 8.11
N TRP A 274 8.20 2.14 9.00
CA TRP A 274 8.38 2.30 10.45
C TRP A 274 9.84 2.09 10.84
N VAL A 275 10.48 1.04 10.33
CA VAL A 275 11.90 0.81 10.60
C VAL A 275 12.78 1.96 10.08
N ASN A 276 12.47 2.51 8.89
CA ASN A 276 13.17 3.70 8.37
C ASN A 276 12.98 4.93 9.27
N PHE A 277 11.78 5.12 9.82
CA PHE A 277 11.53 6.19 10.78
C PHE A 277 12.38 6.00 12.04
N VAL A 278 12.38 4.80 12.63
CA VAL A 278 13.20 4.48 13.82
C VAL A 278 14.68 4.69 13.55
N GLU A 279 15.26 4.08 12.52
CA GLU A 279 16.70 4.16 12.28
C GLU A 279 17.22 5.58 12.00
N ARG A 280 16.36 6.47 11.47
CA ARG A 280 16.74 7.83 11.07
C ARG A 280 16.38 8.90 12.08
N LYS A 281 15.29 8.71 12.83
CA LYS A 281 14.70 9.72 13.72
C LYS A 281 14.70 9.31 15.19
N HIS A 282 14.59 8.00 15.47
CA HIS A 282 14.51 7.45 16.83
C HIS A 282 15.44 6.23 17.03
N PRO A 283 16.74 6.33 16.73
CA PRO A 283 17.66 5.18 16.80
C PRO A 283 17.75 4.56 18.20
N GLU A 284 17.39 5.30 19.25
CA GLU A 284 17.27 4.81 20.63
C GLU A 284 16.22 3.71 20.81
N LEU A 285 15.24 3.59 19.91
CA LEU A 285 14.20 2.56 19.94
C LEU A 285 14.60 1.27 19.24
N ILE A 286 15.75 1.23 18.54
CA ILE A 286 16.23 0.02 17.84
C ILE A 286 16.25 -1.23 18.74
N PRO A 287 16.73 -1.19 20.01
CA PRO A 287 16.74 -2.37 20.88
C PRO A 287 15.34 -2.91 21.24
N GLN A 288 14.29 -2.13 21.01
CA GLN A 288 12.90 -2.49 21.27
C GLN A 288 12.18 -2.97 20.00
N LEU A 289 12.76 -2.85 18.81
CA LEU A 289 12.22 -3.50 17.61
C LEU A 289 12.37 -5.02 17.72
N SER A 290 11.34 -5.76 17.35
CA SER A 290 11.44 -7.21 17.17
C SER A 290 12.54 -7.55 16.18
N THR A 291 13.36 -8.52 16.53
CA THR A 291 14.44 -9.03 15.67
C THR A 291 13.91 -9.95 14.56
N ALA A 292 12.65 -10.41 14.64
CA ALA A 292 12.02 -11.21 13.59
C ALA A 292 12.03 -10.46 12.25
N LYS A 293 12.43 -11.14 11.17
CA LYS A 293 12.32 -10.57 9.82
C LYS A 293 10.85 -10.37 9.44
N SER A 294 10.62 -9.45 8.50
CA SER A 294 9.28 -9.25 7.95
C SER A 294 8.82 -10.45 7.10
N PRO A 295 7.50 -10.63 6.88
CA PRO A 295 6.94 -11.85 6.27
C PRO A 295 7.56 -12.28 4.95
N HIS A 296 7.82 -11.35 4.03
CA HIS A 296 8.42 -11.70 2.73
C HIS A 296 9.90 -12.06 2.82
N MET A 297 10.59 -11.55 3.83
CA MET A 297 11.98 -11.90 4.12
C MET A 297 12.05 -13.25 4.85
N MET A 298 11.11 -13.55 5.75
CA MET A 298 10.93 -14.89 6.35
C MET A 298 10.70 -15.94 5.27
N SER A 299 9.71 -15.69 4.40
CA SER A 299 9.40 -16.56 3.27
C SER A 299 10.60 -16.70 2.32
N ALA A 300 11.30 -15.61 2.01
CA ALA A 300 12.51 -15.67 1.17
C ALA A 300 13.62 -16.54 1.78
N ALA A 301 13.84 -16.44 3.09
CA ALA A 301 14.78 -17.27 3.82
C ALA A 301 14.39 -18.76 3.72
N ALA A 302 13.12 -19.09 3.96
CA ALA A 302 12.61 -20.46 3.83
C ALA A 302 12.70 -20.98 2.38
N ILE A 303 12.41 -20.15 1.38
CA ILE A 303 12.49 -20.50 -0.05
C ILE A 303 13.93 -20.82 -0.46
N LYS A 304 14.90 -19.98 -0.08
CA LYS A 304 16.30 -20.14 -0.48
C LYS A 304 17.08 -21.16 0.37
N THR A 305 16.47 -21.71 1.41
CA THR A 305 17.08 -22.74 2.27
C THR A 305 16.29 -24.04 2.20
N VAL A 306 15.13 -24.10 2.84
CA VAL A 306 14.30 -25.31 2.98
C VAL A 306 13.73 -25.75 1.64
N PHE A 307 13.01 -24.88 0.94
CA PHE A 307 12.39 -25.25 -0.35
C PHE A 307 13.43 -25.65 -1.39
N ALA A 308 14.49 -24.86 -1.52
CA ALA A 308 15.56 -25.09 -2.47
C ALA A 308 16.23 -26.46 -2.20
N ASP A 309 16.52 -26.78 -0.94
CA ASP A 309 17.13 -28.06 -0.57
C ASP A 309 16.20 -29.25 -0.83
N VAL A 310 14.94 -29.19 -0.37
CA VAL A 310 13.96 -30.27 -0.57
C VAL A 310 13.73 -30.56 -2.06
N ASN A 311 13.78 -29.53 -2.91
CA ASN A 311 13.60 -29.68 -4.35
C ASN A 311 14.91 -29.86 -5.13
N ASN A 312 16.06 -29.96 -4.45
CA ASN A 312 17.38 -30.05 -5.06
C ASN A 312 17.65 -28.94 -6.09
N ILE A 313 17.28 -27.71 -5.73
CA ILE A 313 17.48 -26.49 -6.51
C ILE A 313 18.66 -25.72 -5.93
N ASP A 314 19.64 -25.36 -6.78
CA ASP A 314 20.69 -24.41 -6.40
C ASP A 314 20.06 -23.02 -6.14
N PRO A 315 20.14 -22.47 -4.91
CA PRO A 315 19.55 -21.18 -4.58
C PRO A 315 20.02 -20.03 -5.48
N SER A 316 21.21 -20.12 -6.10
CA SER A 316 21.74 -19.11 -7.02
C SER A 316 20.99 -19.08 -8.37
N LYS A 317 20.22 -20.12 -8.69
CA LYS A 317 19.37 -20.21 -9.88
C LYS A 317 17.96 -19.66 -9.65
N ILE A 318 17.59 -19.39 -8.40
CA ILE A 318 16.29 -18.82 -8.04
C ILE A 318 16.35 -17.30 -8.27
N PHE A 319 15.33 -16.77 -8.93
CA PHE A 319 15.04 -15.34 -8.94
C PHE A 319 13.68 -15.11 -8.27
N LEU A 320 13.72 -14.67 -7.02
CA LEU A 320 12.54 -14.48 -6.17
C LEU A 320 11.99 -13.07 -6.30
N VAL A 321 10.73 -12.98 -6.73
CA VAL A 321 9.98 -11.73 -6.87
C VAL A 321 8.89 -11.65 -5.81
N SER A 322 8.90 -10.57 -5.04
CA SER A 322 7.86 -10.23 -4.08
C SER A 322 6.90 -9.20 -4.67
N MET A 323 5.62 -9.57 -4.84
CA MET A 323 4.57 -8.60 -5.16
C MET A 323 4.00 -7.99 -3.88
N MET A 324 4.13 -6.67 -3.77
CA MET A 324 3.90 -5.92 -2.53
C MET A 324 2.88 -4.79 -2.69
N PRO A 325 2.14 -4.47 -1.62
CA PRO A 325 1.28 -3.29 -1.56
C PRO A 325 2.06 -2.01 -1.24
N CYS A 326 3.38 -2.11 -1.10
CA CYS A 326 4.22 -1.10 -0.44
C CYS A 326 5.45 -0.81 -1.30
N THR A 327 5.78 0.47 -1.43
CA THR A 327 7.02 0.92 -2.08
C THR A 327 8.22 0.62 -1.20
N ALA A 328 8.17 0.91 0.11
CA ALA A 328 9.29 0.74 1.04
C ALA A 328 9.80 -0.71 1.16
N LYS A 329 9.04 -1.71 0.70
CA LYS A 329 9.55 -3.08 0.57
C LYS A 329 10.72 -3.18 -0.42
N LYS A 330 10.82 -2.28 -1.41
CA LYS A 330 11.98 -2.16 -2.31
C LYS A 330 13.23 -1.69 -1.55
N ASP A 331 13.07 -0.83 -0.55
CA ASP A 331 14.14 -0.39 0.34
C ASP A 331 14.61 -1.51 1.28
N GLU A 332 13.67 -2.29 1.82
CA GLU A 332 14.01 -3.41 2.72
C GLU A 332 14.97 -4.42 2.09
N ILE A 333 14.79 -4.78 0.81
CA ILE A 333 15.60 -5.83 0.17
C ILE A 333 17.03 -5.40 -0.15
N ILE A 334 17.34 -4.11 -0.06
CA ILE A 334 18.71 -3.59 -0.24
C ILE A 334 19.40 -3.26 1.08
N ARG A 335 18.73 -3.48 2.21
CA ARG A 335 19.26 -3.25 3.56
C ARG A 335 20.27 -4.32 3.93
N THR A 336 21.37 -3.97 4.59
CA THR A 336 22.29 -4.96 5.17
C THR A 336 21.70 -5.48 6.49
N PRO A 337 21.65 -6.81 6.76
CA PRO A 337 22.20 -7.93 6.01
C PRO A 337 21.16 -8.67 5.11
N LEU A 338 20.05 -8.01 4.77
CA LEU A 338 18.93 -8.58 4.01
C LEU A 338 19.17 -8.71 2.49
N GLN A 339 20.21 -8.04 1.98
CA GLN A 339 20.58 -8.01 0.56
C GLN A 339 20.67 -9.41 -0.06
N GLY A 340 20.04 -9.57 -1.22
CA GLY A 340 20.13 -10.80 -2.03
C GLY A 340 19.20 -11.93 -1.60
N GLN A 341 18.40 -11.77 -0.52
CA GLN A 341 17.40 -12.78 -0.13
C GLN A 341 16.16 -12.70 -1.04
N VAL A 342 15.64 -11.50 -1.29
CA VAL A 342 14.61 -11.23 -2.32
C VAL A 342 15.27 -10.50 -3.49
N ASP A 343 15.07 -10.98 -4.71
CA ASP A 343 15.76 -10.47 -5.89
C ASP A 343 15.08 -9.25 -6.50
N ALA A 344 13.75 -9.17 -6.43
CA ALA A 344 13.00 -7.98 -6.83
C ALA A 344 11.71 -7.81 -6.02
N VAL A 345 11.33 -6.56 -5.78
CA VAL A 345 10.00 -6.21 -5.28
C VAL A 345 9.28 -5.43 -6.37
N ILE A 346 8.11 -5.92 -6.77
CA ILE A 346 7.18 -5.21 -7.65
C ILE A 346 5.95 -4.80 -6.85
N THR A 347 5.37 -3.63 -7.13
CA THR A 347 4.11 -3.22 -6.53
C THR A 347 2.92 -3.96 -7.17
N ALA A 348 1.74 -3.89 -6.55
CA ALA A 348 0.50 -4.35 -7.17
C ALA A 348 0.23 -3.63 -8.50
N ARG A 349 0.54 -2.32 -8.59
CA ARG A 349 0.44 -1.54 -9.83
C ARG A 349 1.42 -2.00 -10.90
N GLU A 350 2.68 -2.28 -10.54
CA GLU A 350 3.67 -2.82 -11.48
C GLU A 350 3.26 -4.18 -12.02
N PHE A 351 2.74 -5.07 -11.18
CA PHE A 351 2.23 -6.36 -11.67
C PHE A 351 0.98 -6.18 -12.55
N GLY A 352 0.09 -5.23 -12.22
CA GLY A 352 -1.01 -4.86 -13.12
C GLY A 352 -0.54 -4.31 -14.47
N GLN A 353 0.57 -3.56 -14.50
CA GLN A 353 1.23 -3.15 -15.75
C GLN A 353 1.80 -4.37 -16.50
N MET A 354 2.38 -5.34 -15.80
CA MET A 354 2.85 -6.58 -16.42
C MET A 354 1.69 -7.35 -17.06
N ILE A 355 0.53 -7.49 -16.42
CA ILE A 355 -0.65 -8.14 -17.02
C ILE A 355 -1.01 -7.50 -18.37
N LYS A 356 -1.07 -6.17 -18.42
CA LYS A 356 -1.32 -5.43 -19.67
C LYS A 356 -0.21 -5.63 -20.71
N THR A 357 1.04 -5.68 -20.27
CA THR A 357 2.21 -5.82 -21.16
C THR A 357 2.29 -7.21 -21.78
N PHE A 358 1.88 -8.24 -21.04
CA PHE A 358 1.82 -9.64 -21.50
C PHE A 358 0.51 -9.97 -22.23
N ASP A 359 -0.38 -8.99 -22.44
CA ASP A 359 -1.68 -9.16 -23.09
C ASP A 359 -2.55 -10.26 -22.44
N ILE A 360 -2.54 -10.31 -21.10
CA ILE A 360 -3.32 -11.27 -20.31
C ILE A 360 -4.70 -10.70 -20.01
N ASP A 361 -5.75 -11.39 -20.45
CA ASP A 361 -7.14 -11.01 -20.18
C ASP A 361 -7.56 -11.38 -18.74
N TRP A 362 -7.54 -10.38 -17.85
CA TRP A 362 -7.94 -10.51 -16.45
C TRP A 362 -9.34 -11.10 -16.22
N SER A 363 -10.27 -10.88 -17.17
CA SER A 363 -11.65 -11.33 -17.03
C SER A 363 -11.79 -12.86 -17.15
N THR A 364 -10.85 -13.49 -17.84
CA THR A 364 -10.87 -14.94 -18.13
C THR A 364 -10.05 -15.78 -17.14
N LEU A 365 -9.17 -15.13 -16.38
CA LEU A 365 -8.28 -15.80 -15.43
C LEU A 365 -9.08 -16.54 -14.36
N ASP A 366 -8.65 -17.78 -14.09
CA ASP A 366 -9.17 -18.63 -13.00
C ASP A 366 -10.70 -18.73 -12.99
N SER A 367 -11.30 -18.80 -14.18
CA SER A 367 -12.76 -18.88 -14.35
C SER A 367 -13.40 -20.12 -13.72
N ASP A 368 -12.60 -21.15 -13.43
CA ASP A 368 -13.01 -22.37 -12.72
C ASP A 368 -12.55 -22.42 -11.26
N HIS A 369 -11.84 -21.40 -10.76
CA HIS A 369 -11.32 -21.31 -9.40
C HIS A 369 -10.39 -22.46 -8.99
N THR A 370 -9.58 -22.96 -9.93
CA THR A 370 -8.66 -24.08 -9.72
C THR A 370 -7.23 -23.67 -9.40
N ALA A 371 -6.84 -22.42 -9.67
CA ALA A 371 -5.47 -21.97 -9.45
C ALA A 371 -5.14 -21.89 -7.95
N ALA A 372 -4.12 -22.64 -7.53
CA ALA A 372 -3.65 -22.71 -6.15
C ALA A 372 -2.15 -22.39 -6.03
N PHE A 373 -1.75 -21.97 -4.83
CA PHE A 373 -0.34 -21.82 -4.49
C PHE A 373 0.39 -23.17 -4.57
N ASP A 374 1.71 -23.11 -4.79
CA ASP A 374 2.54 -24.29 -4.62
C ASP A 374 2.66 -24.69 -3.14
N LYS A 375 2.84 -25.98 -2.90
CA LYS A 375 3.01 -26.55 -1.56
C LYS A 375 4.32 -26.13 -0.89
N MET A 376 4.40 -26.33 0.42
CA MET A 376 5.44 -25.93 1.39
C MET A 376 5.42 -24.46 1.83
N MET A 377 4.98 -23.55 0.99
CA MET A 377 4.82 -22.13 1.33
C MET A 377 3.52 -21.56 0.74
N GLY A 378 2.49 -22.39 0.68
CA GLY A 378 1.19 -22.07 0.08
C GLY A 378 0.05 -22.00 1.10
N GLU A 379 0.19 -22.64 2.26
CA GLU A 379 -0.78 -22.60 3.34
C GLU A 379 -0.45 -21.53 4.38
N SER A 380 -1.49 -20.91 4.94
CA SER A 380 -1.38 -19.96 6.03
C SER A 380 -2.53 -20.09 7.03
N SER A 381 -2.32 -19.63 8.25
CA SER A 381 -3.37 -19.45 9.24
C SER A 381 -4.28 -18.26 8.89
N GLY A 382 -5.42 -18.16 9.58
CA GLY A 382 -6.25 -16.94 9.56
C GLY A 382 -5.47 -15.70 10.01
N GLY A 383 -4.61 -15.85 11.03
CA GLY A 383 -3.71 -14.80 11.51
C GLY A 383 -2.80 -14.26 10.41
N GLY A 384 -2.13 -15.13 9.65
CA GLY A 384 -1.28 -14.73 8.53
C GLY A 384 -2.03 -13.94 7.44
N ASN A 385 -3.32 -14.22 7.22
CA ASN A 385 -4.14 -13.54 6.22
C ASN A 385 -4.51 -12.10 6.61
N ILE A 386 -4.59 -11.78 7.91
CA ILE A 386 -5.00 -10.45 8.38
C ILE A 386 -3.83 -9.47 8.55
N PHE A 387 -2.58 -9.89 8.34
CA PHE A 387 -1.40 -9.00 8.38
C PHE A 387 -1.52 -7.74 7.51
N GLY A 388 -2.38 -7.78 6.49
CA GLY A 388 -2.61 -6.65 5.60
C GLY A 388 -3.34 -5.46 6.22
N VAL A 389 -4.04 -5.63 7.36
CA VAL A 389 -4.81 -4.57 8.03
C VAL A 389 -4.12 -4.12 9.32
N SER A 390 -4.27 -2.84 9.68
CA SER A 390 -3.79 -2.36 10.98
C SER A 390 -4.50 -3.10 12.11
N GLY A 391 -3.73 -3.60 13.07
CA GLY A 391 -4.16 -4.48 14.15
C GLY A 391 -4.10 -5.96 13.80
N GLY A 392 -3.85 -6.32 12.53
CA GLY A 392 -3.78 -7.71 12.11
C GLY A 392 -2.53 -8.44 12.59
N VAL A 393 -1.40 -7.74 12.70
CA VAL A 393 -0.16 -8.31 13.25
C VAL A 393 -0.33 -8.53 14.75
N MET A 394 -0.84 -7.51 15.45
CA MET A 394 -1.20 -7.58 16.87
C MET A 394 -2.16 -8.74 17.14
N GLU A 395 -3.26 -8.82 16.40
CA GLU A 395 -4.26 -9.88 16.56
C GLU A 395 -3.63 -11.27 16.36
N SER A 396 -2.81 -11.44 15.33
CA SER A 396 -2.14 -12.71 15.04
C SER A 396 -1.10 -13.09 16.09
N THR A 397 -0.28 -12.14 16.55
CA THR A 397 0.72 -12.35 17.60
C THR A 397 0.05 -12.69 18.94
N MET A 398 -1.04 -12.00 19.30
CA MET A 398 -1.76 -12.29 20.54
C MET A 398 -2.50 -13.64 20.50
N ARG A 399 -2.97 -14.09 19.32
CA ARG A 399 -3.46 -15.47 19.15
C ARG A 399 -2.38 -16.50 19.43
N TYR A 400 -1.16 -16.30 18.92
CA TYR A 400 -0.01 -17.16 19.20
C TYR A 400 0.34 -17.16 20.69
N VAL A 401 0.48 -15.99 21.30
CA VAL A 401 0.85 -15.87 22.73
C VAL A 401 -0.20 -16.56 23.61
N SER A 402 -1.49 -16.34 23.33
CA SER A 402 -2.58 -16.98 24.06
C SER A 402 -2.52 -18.50 23.98
N GLU A 403 -2.35 -19.05 22.78
CA GLU A 403 -2.30 -20.49 22.59
C GLU A 403 -1.02 -21.10 23.16
N LYS A 404 0.11 -20.40 23.05
CA LYS A 404 1.39 -20.86 23.60
C LYS A 404 1.37 -20.93 25.13
N LEU A 405 0.72 -19.98 25.80
CA LEU A 405 0.68 -19.89 27.26
C LEU A 405 -0.48 -20.68 27.89
N THR A 406 -1.60 -20.82 27.19
CA THR A 406 -2.84 -21.37 27.77
C THR A 406 -3.37 -22.61 27.05
N GLY A 407 -2.85 -22.93 25.86
CA GLY A 407 -3.39 -23.98 24.99
C GLY A 407 -4.70 -23.60 24.28
N GLN A 408 -5.20 -22.37 24.49
CA GLN A 408 -6.43 -21.87 23.86
C GLN A 408 -6.10 -20.73 22.91
N THR A 409 -6.64 -20.78 21.69
CA THR A 409 -6.50 -19.68 20.74
C THR A 409 -7.42 -18.53 21.14
N LEU A 410 -6.87 -17.32 21.26
CA LEU A 410 -7.64 -16.10 21.52
C LEU A 410 -8.68 -15.87 20.41
N VAL A 411 -9.95 -15.71 20.78
CA VAL A 411 -10.96 -15.13 19.89
C VAL A 411 -10.82 -13.62 19.99
N SER A 412 -10.57 -12.98 18.86
CA SER A 412 -10.10 -11.60 18.81
C SER A 412 -11.06 -10.60 19.45
N PRO A 413 -10.56 -9.65 20.25
CA PRO A 413 -11.35 -8.52 20.73
C PRO A 413 -11.91 -7.70 19.56
N PRO A 414 -13.20 -7.28 19.60
CA PRO A 414 -13.80 -6.46 18.54
C PRO A 414 -13.00 -5.19 18.20
N ASP A 415 -12.33 -4.59 19.20
CA ASP A 415 -11.61 -3.31 19.06
C ASP A 415 -10.38 -3.41 18.15
N PHE A 416 -9.79 -4.61 18.00
CA PHE A 416 -8.65 -4.82 17.11
C PHE A 416 -9.02 -4.64 15.64
N ARG A 417 -10.30 -4.82 15.32
CA ARG A 417 -10.80 -4.75 13.94
C ARG A 417 -11.36 -3.38 13.56
N GLN A 418 -11.41 -2.43 14.51
CA GLN A 418 -11.86 -1.05 14.28
C GLN A 418 -10.78 -0.20 13.59
N ILE A 419 -10.57 -0.41 12.29
CA ILE A 419 -9.50 0.26 11.53
C ILE A 419 -9.74 1.76 11.21
N SER A 420 -10.79 2.37 11.76
CA SER A 420 -11.09 3.79 11.57
C SER A 420 -10.24 4.70 12.46
N GLU A 421 -9.82 4.20 13.62
CA GLU A 421 -9.00 4.92 14.58
C GLU A 421 -7.51 4.64 14.31
N GLU A 422 -6.70 5.69 14.32
CA GLU A 422 -5.27 5.58 13.99
C GLU A 422 -4.43 5.08 15.17
N MET A 423 -4.77 5.45 16.41
CA MET A 423 -4.18 4.87 17.62
C MET A 423 -5.25 4.11 18.39
N ARG A 424 -4.95 2.86 18.74
CA ARG A 424 -5.83 2.00 19.54
C ARG A 424 -5.02 1.32 20.63
N SER A 425 -5.66 1.08 21.77
CA SER A 425 -5.06 0.40 22.91
C SER A 425 -6.03 -0.60 23.49
N ALA A 426 -5.52 -1.71 24.03
CA ALA A 426 -6.34 -2.68 24.74
C ALA A 426 -5.54 -3.35 25.87
N GLU A 427 -6.26 -3.82 26.88
CA GLU A 427 -5.76 -4.74 27.88
C GLU A 427 -6.33 -6.13 27.60
N VAL A 428 -5.44 -7.11 27.42
CA VAL A 428 -5.81 -8.48 27.06
C VAL A 428 -5.38 -9.42 28.18
N GLN A 429 -6.33 -10.08 28.82
CA GLN A 429 -6.03 -11.12 29.80
C GLN A 429 -5.64 -12.43 29.11
N ILE A 430 -4.42 -12.92 29.34
CA ILE A 430 -3.94 -14.21 28.87
C ILE A 430 -3.32 -14.97 30.04
N GLY A 431 -3.96 -16.08 30.42
CA GLY A 431 -3.59 -16.80 31.64
C GLY A 431 -3.67 -15.86 32.86
N ASP A 432 -2.57 -15.78 33.61
CA ASP A 432 -2.49 -14.97 34.83
C ASP A 432 -1.96 -13.53 34.58
N ARG A 433 -1.64 -13.16 33.34
CA ARG A 433 -1.10 -11.84 32.99
C ARG A 433 -2.09 -11.03 32.15
N THR A 434 -2.20 -9.74 32.48
CA THR A 434 -2.83 -8.74 31.62
C THR A 434 -1.75 -8.11 30.73
N PHE A 435 -1.95 -8.13 29.41
CA PHE A 435 -1.07 -7.52 28.42
C PHE A 435 -1.65 -6.17 28.01
N LYS A 436 -0.88 -5.09 28.16
CA LYS A 436 -1.24 -3.76 27.65
C LYS A 436 -0.63 -3.60 26.26
N ILE A 437 -1.47 -3.47 25.24
CA ILE A 437 -1.04 -3.46 23.83
C ILE A 437 -1.48 -2.19 23.11
N GLY A 438 -0.66 -1.74 22.17
CA GLY A 438 -0.89 -0.55 21.34
C GLY A 438 -0.88 -0.87 19.85
N ILE A 439 -1.72 -0.19 19.07
CA ILE A 439 -1.77 -0.33 17.61
C ILE A 439 -1.77 1.06 16.98
N CYS A 440 -0.67 1.39 16.31
CA CYS A 440 -0.53 2.59 15.49
C CYS A 440 -0.79 2.26 14.02
N GLY A 441 -2.01 2.53 13.56
CA GLY A 441 -2.46 2.43 12.18
C GLY A 441 -2.08 3.63 11.32
N GLY A 442 -0.88 4.18 11.49
CA GLY A 442 -0.32 5.32 10.76
C GLY A 442 0.96 5.80 11.43
N ILE A 443 1.91 6.32 10.67
CA ILE A 443 3.16 6.84 11.26
C ILE A 443 2.93 8.13 12.08
N ALA A 444 1.90 8.91 11.75
CA ALA A 444 1.48 10.07 12.54
C ALA A 444 1.08 9.65 13.96
N ALA A 445 0.21 8.64 14.09
CA ALA A 445 -0.17 8.07 15.38
C ALA A 445 1.02 7.51 16.18
N ALA A 446 2.00 6.89 15.50
CA ALA A 446 3.22 6.44 16.16
C ALA A 446 4.06 7.61 16.67
N LYS A 447 4.21 8.68 15.89
CA LYS A 447 4.91 9.90 16.29
C LYS A 447 4.25 10.55 17.50
N ASP A 448 2.92 10.72 17.47
CA ASP A 448 2.16 11.29 18.59
C ASP A 448 2.34 10.47 19.88
N LEU A 449 2.33 9.13 19.77
CA LEU A 449 2.54 8.22 20.90
C LEU A 449 3.96 8.29 21.47
N LEU A 450 4.97 8.46 20.61
CA LEU A 450 6.36 8.63 21.06
C LEU A 450 6.58 10.00 21.71
N GLU A 451 6.00 11.06 21.15
CA GLU A 451 6.11 12.42 21.68
C GLU A 451 5.37 12.59 23.01
N SER A 452 4.26 11.88 23.23
CA SER A 452 3.55 11.90 24.52
C SER A 452 4.31 11.17 25.64
N GLY A 453 5.22 10.26 25.29
CA GLY A 453 5.93 9.40 26.25
C GLY A 453 5.05 8.27 26.82
N GLU A 454 3.81 8.11 26.38
CA GLU A 454 2.88 7.08 26.87
C GLU A 454 3.22 5.68 26.34
N PHE A 455 4.12 5.56 25.35
CA PHE A 455 4.51 4.27 24.78
C PHE A 455 5.14 3.33 25.81
N ASP A 456 5.82 3.85 26.84
CA ASP A 456 6.50 3.05 27.87
C ASP A 456 5.53 2.23 28.74
N ASP A 457 4.24 2.55 28.72
CA ASP A 457 3.22 1.82 29.46
C ASP A 457 2.83 0.48 28.83
N TYR A 458 3.18 0.25 27.56
CA TYR A 458 2.74 -0.91 26.81
C TYR A 458 3.74 -2.07 26.90
N ASP A 459 3.25 -3.30 26.81
CA ASP A 459 4.09 -4.49 26.64
C ASP A 459 4.48 -4.66 25.16
N PHE A 460 3.55 -4.41 24.24
CA PHE A 460 3.72 -4.66 22.81
C PHE A 460 2.98 -3.65 21.95
N ILE A 461 3.65 -3.11 20.93
CA ILE A 461 3.10 -2.09 20.03
C ILE A 461 3.26 -2.52 18.57
N GLU A 462 2.15 -2.61 17.85
CA GLU A 462 2.13 -2.71 16.39
C GLU A 462 2.24 -1.32 15.77
N VAL A 463 3.17 -1.14 14.82
CA VAL A 463 3.27 0.10 14.03
C VAL A 463 3.22 -0.18 12.54
N MET A 464 2.22 0.42 11.89
CA MET A 464 2.09 0.49 10.43
C MET A 464 2.19 1.93 9.98
N ALA A 465 3.12 2.24 9.08
CA ALA A 465 3.29 3.63 8.64
C ALA A 465 2.11 4.16 7.79
N CYS A 466 1.50 3.29 6.99
CA CYS A 466 0.38 3.66 6.13
C CYS A 466 -0.95 3.66 6.91
N PRO A 467 -1.85 4.64 6.69
CA PRO A 467 -3.11 4.72 7.42
C PRO A 467 -3.94 3.44 7.27
N ARG A 468 -4.39 2.81 8.36
CA ARG A 468 -5.16 1.54 8.32
C ARG A 468 -4.38 0.30 7.85
N GLY A 469 -3.05 0.39 7.75
CA GLY A 469 -2.18 -0.75 7.43
C GLY A 469 -1.91 -0.94 5.94
N CYS A 470 -1.38 -2.11 5.58
CA CYS A 470 -0.89 -2.39 4.22
C CYS A 470 -1.98 -2.36 3.13
N ILE A 471 -3.26 -2.51 3.46
CA ILE A 471 -4.38 -2.34 2.51
C ILE A 471 -4.49 -0.92 1.92
N SER A 472 -3.84 0.08 2.50
CA SER A 472 -3.73 1.45 1.96
C SER A 472 -2.31 1.78 1.47
N GLY A 473 -1.44 0.78 1.38
CA GLY A 473 -0.03 0.96 1.07
C GLY A 473 0.21 1.69 -0.25
N GLY A 474 1.31 2.43 -0.32
CA GLY A 474 1.64 3.30 -1.45
C GLY A 474 1.86 2.59 -2.78
N GLY A 475 1.86 1.25 -2.84
CA GLY A 475 1.99 0.43 -4.05
C GLY A 475 0.67 -0.14 -4.60
N HIS A 476 -0.47 0.16 -3.97
CA HIS A 476 -1.79 -0.32 -4.40
C HIS A 476 -2.42 0.49 -5.52
N PRO A 477 -3.47 -0.02 -6.18
CA PRO A 477 -4.33 0.79 -7.04
C PRO A 477 -4.86 2.00 -6.27
N LYS A 478 -4.89 3.15 -6.95
CA LYS A 478 -5.33 4.42 -6.37
C LYS A 478 -6.82 4.35 -6.07
N LEU A 479 -7.18 4.48 -4.80
CA LEU A 479 -8.55 4.36 -4.32
C LEU A 479 -8.82 5.39 -3.22
N PRO A 480 -9.98 6.09 -3.23
CA PRO A 480 -10.37 6.97 -2.14
C PRO A 480 -10.44 6.25 -0.78
N ILE A 481 -10.00 6.93 0.28
CA ILE A 481 -9.95 6.39 1.66
C ILE A 481 -11.29 5.80 2.12
N LYS A 482 -12.42 6.38 1.70
CA LYS A 482 -13.77 5.90 2.06
C LYS A 482 -14.11 4.48 1.57
N ARG A 483 -13.39 3.97 0.56
CA ARG A 483 -13.58 2.63 0.00
C ARG A 483 -12.62 1.59 0.59
N ILE A 484 -11.59 2.02 1.34
CA ILE A 484 -10.60 1.13 1.98
C ILE A 484 -11.20 0.11 2.95
N PRO A 485 -12.29 0.40 3.72
CA PRO A 485 -12.88 -0.60 4.61
C PRO A 485 -13.32 -1.90 3.92
N GLU A 486 -13.68 -1.86 2.62
CA GLU A 486 -14.05 -3.06 1.87
C GLU A 486 -12.85 -4.01 1.69
N ARG A 487 -11.64 -3.46 1.50
CA ARG A 487 -10.39 -4.24 1.43
C ARG A 487 -10.12 -4.96 2.76
N ALA A 488 -10.37 -4.28 3.89
CA ALA A 488 -10.19 -4.85 5.22
C ALA A 488 -11.17 -5.99 5.50
N LYS A 489 -12.45 -5.75 5.20
CA LYS A 489 -13.52 -6.76 5.35
C LYS A 489 -13.19 -8.03 4.57
N ALA A 490 -12.64 -7.89 3.37
CA ALA A 490 -12.23 -9.01 2.55
C ALA A 490 -11.13 -9.87 3.22
N LEU A 491 -10.11 -9.26 3.84
CA LEU A 491 -9.09 -10.01 4.59
C LEU A 491 -9.68 -10.71 5.81
N TYR A 492 -10.55 -10.04 6.56
CA TYR A 492 -11.26 -10.66 7.70
C TYR A 492 -12.22 -11.78 7.27
N ASN A 493 -12.73 -11.77 6.05
CA ASN A 493 -13.53 -12.89 5.52
C ASN A 493 -12.66 -14.11 5.17
N ILE A 494 -11.37 -13.91 4.93
CA ILE A 494 -10.40 -15.00 4.69
C ILE A 494 -9.90 -15.56 6.04
N ASP A 495 -9.90 -14.74 7.09
CA ASP A 495 -9.63 -15.15 8.47
C ASP A 495 -10.73 -16.09 9.00
N GLY A 496 -10.48 -17.40 8.96
CA GLY A 496 -11.42 -18.39 9.48
C GLY A 496 -12.66 -18.55 8.59
N LYS A 497 -12.47 -18.99 7.35
CA LYS A 497 -13.59 -19.47 6.52
C LYS A 497 -14.41 -20.51 7.30
N LYS A 498 -15.72 -20.56 7.04
CA LYS A 498 -16.63 -21.52 7.68
C LYS A 498 -16.11 -22.96 7.51
N GLY A 499 -15.61 -23.56 8.58
CA GLY A 499 -14.96 -24.89 8.58
C GLY A 499 -13.47 -24.91 8.95
N GLU A 500 -12.81 -23.74 8.98
CA GLU A 500 -11.37 -23.57 9.26
C GLU A 500 -11.10 -22.74 10.53
N MET A 501 -12.11 -22.63 11.41
CA MET A 501 -12.00 -21.91 12.69
C MET A 501 -10.93 -22.50 13.62
N ASN A 502 -10.48 -23.73 13.35
CA ASN A 502 -9.37 -24.39 14.04
C ASN A 502 -7.98 -24.01 13.49
N LYS A 503 -7.87 -23.23 12.41
CA LYS A 503 -6.62 -22.77 11.77
C LYS A 503 -6.41 -21.25 11.90
N LEU A 504 -6.81 -20.64 13.01
CA LEU A 504 -6.69 -19.18 13.22
C LEU A 504 -5.30 -18.72 13.67
N SER A 505 -4.50 -19.62 14.25
CA SER A 505 -3.21 -19.34 14.86
C SER A 505 -2.07 -19.87 14.01
N ALA A 506 -0.93 -19.17 14.00
CA ALA A 506 0.27 -19.58 13.30
C ALA A 506 0.78 -20.98 13.74
N LEU A 507 0.50 -21.39 14.99
CA LEU A 507 0.81 -22.75 15.50
C LEU A 507 0.07 -23.87 14.77
N LYS A 508 -0.98 -23.54 14.01
CA LYS A 508 -1.80 -24.49 13.25
C LYS A 508 -1.41 -24.57 11.78
N ASN A 509 -0.37 -23.85 11.37
CA ASN A 509 0.18 -23.96 10.02
C ASN A 509 1.12 -25.17 9.94
N GLU A 510 0.66 -26.24 9.29
CA GLU A 510 1.41 -27.50 9.13
C GLU A 510 2.65 -27.33 8.24
N GLU A 511 2.57 -26.51 7.19
CA GLU A 511 3.73 -26.23 6.32
C GLU A 511 4.81 -25.42 7.07
N ALA A 512 4.41 -24.53 7.98
CA ALA A 512 5.36 -23.81 8.83
C ALA A 512 6.03 -24.78 9.81
N ALA A 513 5.24 -25.62 10.51
CA ALA A 513 5.77 -26.64 11.42
C ALA A 513 6.76 -27.59 10.72
N GLU A 514 6.45 -27.99 9.49
CA GLU A 514 7.34 -28.80 8.64
C GLU A 514 8.65 -28.09 8.32
N CYS A 515 8.60 -26.79 7.98
CA CYS A 515 9.80 -25.99 7.77
C CYS A 515 10.71 -25.97 9.00
N TYR A 516 10.15 -25.78 10.21
CA TYR A 516 10.93 -25.84 11.45
C TYR A 516 11.55 -27.21 11.67
N ARG A 517 10.80 -28.30 11.44
CA ARG A 517 11.33 -29.66 11.58
C ARG A 517 12.52 -29.91 10.66
N ILE A 518 12.44 -29.49 9.39
CA ILE A 518 13.55 -29.62 8.43
C ILE A 518 14.77 -28.78 8.86
N LEU A 519 14.55 -27.57 9.37
CA LEU A 519 15.63 -26.73 9.89
C LEU A 519 16.30 -27.38 11.10
N GLU A 520 15.53 -27.92 12.04
CA GLU A 520 16.04 -28.62 13.23
C GLU A 520 16.85 -29.87 12.86
N GLU A 521 16.37 -30.67 11.89
CA GLU A 521 17.08 -31.85 11.38
C GLU A 521 18.40 -31.48 10.69
N LYS A 522 18.47 -30.32 10.02
CA LYS A 522 19.70 -29.83 9.37
C LYS A 522 20.69 -29.23 10.35
N ASN A 523 20.24 -28.25 11.12
CA ASN A 523 21.01 -27.52 12.13
C ASN A 523 20.05 -26.65 12.96
N ALA A 524 19.86 -27.00 14.23
CA ALA A 524 18.95 -26.30 15.14
C ALA A 524 19.22 -24.78 15.26
N ASP A 525 20.47 -24.34 15.09
CA ASP A 525 20.83 -22.91 15.17
C ASP A 525 20.50 -22.14 13.88
N LEU A 526 20.22 -22.85 12.78
CA LEU A 526 20.01 -22.23 11.48
C LEU A 526 18.79 -21.30 11.47
N LYS A 527 17.71 -21.63 12.21
CA LYS A 527 16.51 -20.80 12.27
C LYS A 527 16.81 -19.39 12.78
N ASN A 528 17.62 -19.28 13.85
CA ASN A 528 17.99 -18.00 14.46
C ASN A 528 18.81 -17.16 13.48
N HIS A 529 19.63 -17.81 12.66
CA HIS A 529 20.45 -17.14 11.65
C HIS A 529 19.62 -16.65 10.45
N ILE A 530 18.60 -17.39 10.04
CA ILE A 530 17.87 -17.10 8.79
C ILE A 530 16.56 -16.33 9.00
N PHE A 531 15.96 -16.36 10.18
CA PHE A 531 14.68 -15.70 10.47
C PHE A 531 14.81 -14.40 11.27
N HIS A 532 15.98 -14.10 11.84
CA HIS A 532 16.21 -12.83 12.55
C HIS A 532 17.11 -11.88 11.77
N THR A 533 16.98 -10.59 12.07
CA THR A 533 17.82 -9.51 11.56
C THR A 533 18.14 -8.53 12.69
N HIS A 534 19.09 -7.63 12.43
CA HIS A 534 19.39 -6.50 13.27
C HIS A 534 19.18 -5.19 12.49
N PHE A 535 18.92 -4.11 13.23
CA PHE A 535 18.75 -2.77 12.68
C PHE A 535 19.89 -1.87 13.18
N SER A 536 20.20 -0.81 12.43
CA SER A 536 21.28 0.10 12.76
C SER A 536 20.92 1.53 12.40
N PRO A 537 21.36 2.54 13.19
CA PRO A 537 21.10 3.93 12.86
C PRO A 537 21.55 4.27 11.44
N GLN A 538 20.69 4.96 10.69
CA GLN A 538 21.03 5.49 9.38
C GLN A 538 21.51 6.94 9.54
N VAL A 539 22.69 7.24 9.00
CA VAL A 539 23.23 8.60 8.94
C VAL A 539 22.89 9.26 7.60
N ALA A 540 22.59 10.56 7.63
CA ALA A 540 22.40 11.35 6.41
C ALA A 540 23.69 11.28 5.57
N LYS A 541 23.53 10.99 4.28
CA LYS A 541 24.64 10.88 3.33
C LYS A 541 25.09 12.23 2.81
#